data_AF-A0A6N7GNP0-F1
#
_entry.id   AF-A0A6N7GNP0-F1
#
_cell.length_a   1.000
_cell.length_b   1.000
_cell.length_c   1.000
_cell.angle_alpha   90.00
_cell.angle_beta   90.00
_cell.angle_gamma   90.00
#
_symmetry.space_group_name_H-M   'P 1'
#
loop_
_entity.id
_entity.type
_entity.pdbx_description
1 polymer ?
#
loop_
_entity_poly.entity_id
_entity_poly.type
_entity_poly.pdbx_seq_one_letter_code
_entity_poly.pdbx_strand_id
1 'polypeptide(L)'
;MRLAIVTGVAATIASGAAMAAEPKGDWRVEDGSAVIRIDNCRGALWGVVAWEKVPGRDPRSGRPTLGSPVLINMREASQARWEGQIYNAQNGRTYKANVRMVGDNTLRVEGCVMGGVFCGGQRWTRVSNGTESGAKGSAKDAVCSRVSEAR
;
A
#
# COMPACT_ATOMS: atom_id res chain seq x y z
N MET A 1 33.78 -25.93 -52.99
CA MET A 1 33.52 -25.10 -51.80
C MET A 1 32.21 -24.35 -52.04
N ARG A 2 31.08 -24.87 -51.54
CA ARG A 2 29.75 -24.24 -51.68
C ARG A 2 29.33 -23.76 -50.29
N LEU A 3 29.36 -22.45 -50.07
CA LEU A 3 28.85 -21.84 -48.84
C LEU A 3 27.31 -21.94 -48.85
N ALA A 4 26.75 -22.70 -47.90
CA ALA A 4 25.33 -22.66 -47.61
C ALA A 4 25.07 -21.50 -46.63
N ILE A 5 24.35 -20.49 -47.09
CA ILE A 5 23.84 -19.39 -46.26
C ILE A 5 22.65 -19.95 -45.47
N VAL A 6 22.80 -20.09 -44.16
CA VAL A 6 21.70 -20.48 -43.26
C VAL A 6 20.94 -19.21 -42.88
N THR A 7 19.76 -19.04 -43.48
CA THR A 7 18.82 -17.95 -43.20
C THR A 7 18.22 -18.13 -41.81
N GLY A 8 18.36 -17.10 -40.97
CA GLY A 8 17.96 -17.12 -39.56
C GLY A 8 16.46 -17.06 -39.32
N VAL A 9 16.04 -17.64 -38.20
CA VAL A 9 14.75 -17.35 -37.54
C VAL A 9 15.09 -16.85 -36.14
N ALA A 10 15.19 -15.54 -35.99
CA ALA A 10 15.30 -14.90 -34.69
C ALA A 10 13.89 -14.82 -34.07
N ALA A 11 13.57 -15.78 -33.21
CA ALA A 11 12.33 -15.76 -32.43
C ALA A 11 12.41 -14.65 -31.36
N THR A 12 11.78 -13.52 -31.63
CA THR A 12 11.60 -12.45 -30.64
C THR A 12 10.58 -12.89 -29.60
N ILE A 13 11.05 -13.32 -28.42
CA ILE A 13 10.20 -13.56 -27.26
C ILE A 13 9.73 -12.19 -26.77
N ALA A 14 8.46 -11.86 -27.01
CA ALA A 14 7.82 -10.71 -26.41
C ALA A 14 7.58 -11.02 -24.93
N SER A 15 8.48 -10.55 -24.06
CA SER A 15 8.27 -10.56 -22.61
C SER A 15 7.10 -9.64 -22.28
N GLY A 16 5.91 -10.21 -22.15
CA GLY A 16 4.77 -9.50 -21.56
C GLY A 16 5.13 -9.14 -20.13
N ALA A 17 5.32 -7.84 -19.85
CA ALA A 17 5.44 -7.36 -18.48
C ALA A 17 4.14 -7.71 -17.75
N ALA A 18 4.18 -8.71 -16.88
CA ALA A 18 3.11 -8.92 -15.92
C ALA A 18 3.01 -7.64 -15.09
N MET A 19 1.96 -6.85 -15.31
CA MET A 19 1.66 -5.67 -14.50
C MET A 19 1.43 -6.17 -13.08
N ALA A 20 2.46 -6.07 -12.24
CA ALA A 20 2.35 -6.43 -10.84
C ALA A 20 1.29 -5.55 -10.20
N ALA A 21 0.38 -6.17 -9.44
CA ALA A 21 -0.69 -5.47 -8.75
C ALA A 21 -0.12 -4.32 -7.90
N GLU A 22 -0.46 -3.08 -8.23
CA GLU A 22 0.17 -1.89 -7.63
C GLU A 22 -0.55 -1.51 -6.31
N PRO A 23 0.11 -1.66 -5.14
CA PRO A 23 -0.53 -1.41 -3.84
C PRO A 23 -0.63 0.08 -3.50
N LYS A 24 0.05 0.96 -4.25
CA LYS A 24 -0.01 2.41 -4.06
C LYS A 24 -1.38 2.96 -4.47
N GLY A 25 -1.74 4.10 -3.89
CA GLY A 25 -2.99 4.80 -4.16
C GLY A 25 -3.91 4.87 -2.95
N ASP A 26 -5.18 5.14 -3.22
CA ASP A 26 -6.21 5.35 -2.19
C ASP A 26 -7.06 4.12 -1.96
N TRP A 27 -7.19 3.78 -0.68
CA TRP A 27 -7.87 2.57 -0.25
C TRP A 27 -8.90 2.89 0.82
N ARG A 28 -10.17 2.63 0.51
CA ARG A 28 -11.26 2.73 1.48
C ARG A 28 -11.23 1.53 2.41
N VAL A 29 -11.21 1.77 3.71
CA VAL A 29 -11.31 0.72 4.72
C VAL A 29 -12.68 0.03 4.67
N GLU A 30 -12.78 -1.20 5.13
CA GLU A 30 -13.97 -2.06 4.93
C GLU A 30 -15.28 -1.46 5.48
N ASP A 31 -15.22 -0.82 6.65
CA ASP A 31 -16.39 -0.16 7.26
C ASP A 31 -16.69 1.24 6.67
N GLY A 32 -15.87 1.70 5.71
CA GLY A 32 -16.00 3.00 5.06
C GLY A 32 -15.69 4.20 5.95
N SER A 33 -15.11 4.00 7.13
CA SER A 33 -14.80 5.08 8.08
C SER A 33 -13.64 5.98 7.63
N ALA A 34 -12.76 5.48 6.77
CA ALA A 34 -11.57 6.19 6.33
C ALA A 34 -11.12 5.80 4.90
N VAL A 35 -10.29 6.65 4.31
CA VAL A 35 -9.48 6.34 3.13
C VAL A 35 -8.01 6.47 3.53
N ILE A 36 -7.23 5.44 3.24
CA ILE A 36 -5.80 5.37 3.49
C ILE A 36 -5.07 5.57 2.16
N ARG A 37 -4.19 6.57 2.10
CA ARG A 37 -3.30 6.76 0.96
C ARG A 37 -1.99 6.04 1.20
N ILE A 38 -1.64 5.13 0.29
CA ILE A 38 -0.44 4.31 0.34
C ILE A 38 0.57 4.80 -0.70
N ASP A 39 1.83 4.99 -0.27
CA ASP A 39 2.95 5.27 -1.17
C ASP A 39 4.21 4.50 -0.76
N ASN A 40 5.18 4.40 -1.68
CA ASN A 40 6.50 3.85 -1.41
C ASN A 40 7.45 4.96 -0.96
N CYS A 41 7.85 4.90 0.32
CA CYS A 41 8.82 5.80 0.91
C CYS A 41 10.10 5.01 1.22
N ARG A 42 11.15 5.24 0.41
CA ARG A 42 12.49 4.66 0.59
C ARG A 42 12.50 3.12 0.58
N GLY A 43 11.75 2.50 -0.32
CA GLY A 43 11.74 1.05 -0.51
C GLY A 43 10.83 0.28 0.46
N ALA A 44 9.96 0.98 1.18
CA ALA A 44 8.89 0.37 1.98
C ALA A 44 7.58 1.13 1.74
N LEU A 45 6.46 0.42 1.78
CA LEU A 45 5.15 1.08 1.71
C LEU A 45 4.80 1.70 3.06
N TRP A 46 4.20 2.87 2.98
CA TRP A 46 3.63 3.61 4.09
C TRP A 46 2.23 4.06 3.73
N GLY A 47 1.36 4.12 4.72
CA GLY A 47 -0.02 4.53 4.56
C GLY A 47 -0.41 5.58 5.57
N VAL A 48 -1.13 6.62 5.18
CA VAL A 48 -1.67 7.66 6.07
C VAL A 48 -3.17 7.85 5.87
N VAL A 49 -3.86 8.31 6.91
CA VAL A 49 -5.28 8.71 6.80
C VAL A 49 -5.39 9.91 5.86
N ALA A 50 -5.97 9.70 4.68
CA ALA A 50 -6.16 10.74 3.66
C ALA A 50 -7.56 11.35 3.70
N TRP A 51 -8.54 10.61 4.24
CA TRP A 51 -9.89 11.09 4.52
C TRP A 51 -10.50 10.24 5.64
N GLU A 52 -11.39 10.83 6.42
CA GLU A 52 -12.14 10.17 7.48
C GLU A 52 -13.59 10.68 7.49
N LYS A 53 -14.53 9.77 7.73
CA LYS A 53 -15.97 10.08 7.77
C LYS A 53 -16.30 10.98 8.96
N VAL A 54 -15.65 10.73 10.08
CA VAL A 54 -15.79 11.51 11.33
C VAL A 54 -14.38 11.88 11.78
N PRO A 55 -14.04 13.19 11.85
CA PRO A 55 -12.75 13.62 12.36
C PRO A 55 -12.48 13.12 13.78
N GLY A 56 -11.31 12.51 13.98
CA GLY A 56 -10.90 11.94 15.25
C GLY A 56 -9.70 12.65 15.88
N ARG A 57 -9.39 12.26 17.12
CA ARG A 57 -8.11 12.56 17.76
C ARG A 57 -7.44 11.27 18.18
N ASP A 58 -6.16 11.18 17.87
CA ASP A 58 -5.31 10.08 18.27
C ASP A 58 -5.22 10.05 19.81
N PRO A 59 -5.64 8.97 20.48
CA PRO A 59 -5.62 8.88 21.94
C PRO A 59 -4.19 8.87 22.51
N ARG A 60 -3.18 8.53 21.72
CA ARG A 60 -1.78 8.51 22.16
C ARG A 60 -1.12 9.89 22.09
N SER A 61 -1.39 10.65 21.02
CA SER A 61 -0.72 11.93 20.76
C SER A 61 -1.60 13.17 20.96
N GLY A 62 -2.91 13.00 21.04
CA GLY A 62 -3.92 14.07 21.06
C GLY A 62 -4.06 14.83 19.74
N ARG A 63 -3.31 14.47 18.69
CA ARG A 63 -3.33 15.11 17.37
C ARG A 63 -4.52 14.63 16.54
N PRO A 64 -4.94 15.39 15.51
CA PRO A 64 -5.93 14.90 14.55
C PRO A 64 -5.50 13.56 13.95
N THR A 65 -6.45 12.65 13.75
CA THR A 65 -6.21 11.35 13.10
C THR A 65 -5.95 11.49 11.60
N LEU A 66 -6.46 12.57 10.98
CA LEU A 66 -6.11 12.93 9.61
C LEU A 66 -4.59 13.10 9.44
N GLY A 67 -4.04 12.38 8.47
CA GLY A 67 -2.61 12.36 8.18
C GLY A 67 -1.78 11.48 9.13
N SER A 68 -2.38 10.84 10.14
CA SER A 68 -1.67 9.89 10.99
C SER A 68 -1.20 8.67 10.18
N PRO A 69 -0.03 8.11 10.49
CA PRO A 69 0.43 6.88 9.87
C PRO A 69 -0.49 5.72 10.29
N VAL A 70 -0.81 4.85 9.33
CA VAL A 70 -1.59 3.63 9.53
C VAL A 70 -0.77 2.42 9.10
N LEU A 71 -0.21 2.41 7.89
CA LEU A 71 0.72 1.35 7.47
C LEU A 71 2.16 1.84 7.63
N ILE A 72 2.99 1.05 8.30
CA ILE A 72 4.32 1.44 8.75
C ILE A 72 5.34 0.43 8.24
N ASN A 73 6.32 0.94 7.48
CA ASN A 73 7.49 0.18 7.01
C ASN A 73 7.14 -1.19 6.41
N MET A 74 6.14 -1.22 5.54
CA MET A 74 5.68 -2.45 4.88
C MET A 74 6.65 -2.85 3.76
N ARG A 75 7.40 -3.93 3.98
CA ARG A 75 8.39 -4.44 3.03
C ARG A 75 7.83 -5.62 2.26
N GLU A 76 8.20 -5.72 1.00
CA GLU A 76 7.76 -6.84 0.17
C GLU A 76 8.33 -8.15 0.73
N ALA A 77 7.44 -9.07 1.05
CA ALA A 77 7.77 -10.38 1.62
C ALA A 77 7.64 -11.48 0.55
N SER A 78 6.68 -11.34 -0.36
CA SER A 78 6.54 -12.16 -1.56
C SER A 78 5.71 -11.40 -2.60
N GLN A 79 5.53 -11.97 -3.79
CA GLN A 79 4.77 -11.34 -4.86
C GLN A 79 3.40 -10.86 -4.35
N ALA A 80 3.18 -9.55 -4.48
CA ALA A 80 1.95 -8.87 -4.06
C ALA A 80 1.61 -8.99 -2.56
N ARG A 81 2.60 -9.25 -1.70
CA ARG A 81 2.48 -9.32 -0.24
C ARG A 81 3.58 -8.49 0.43
N TRP A 82 3.17 -7.71 1.43
CA TRP A 82 4.05 -6.89 2.25
C TRP A 82 3.84 -7.15 3.74
N GLU A 83 4.92 -7.03 4.51
CA GLU A 83 4.94 -7.23 5.95
C GLU A 83 5.56 -6.03 6.66
N GLY A 84 4.98 -5.65 7.80
CA GLY A 84 5.39 -4.48 8.56
C GLY A 84 4.53 -4.30 9.79
N GLN A 85 4.11 -3.07 10.04
CA GLN A 85 3.26 -2.74 11.18
C GLN A 85 2.03 -1.93 10.77
N ILE A 86 0.95 -2.10 11.52
CA ILE A 86 -0.26 -1.29 11.40
C ILE A 86 -0.52 -0.54 12.71
N TYR A 87 -0.73 0.77 12.61
CA TYR A 87 -1.20 1.60 13.70
C TYR A 87 -2.72 1.74 13.64
N ASN A 88 -3.41 1.43 14.73
CA ASN A 88 -4.83 1.70 14.88
C ASN A 88 -5.00 3.02 15.64
N ALA A 89 -5.33 4.08 14.91
CA ALA A 89 -5.54 5.42 15.46
C ALA A 89 -6.76 5.54 16.39
N GLN A 90 -7.67 4.56 16.41
CA GLN A 90 -8.82 4.54 17.32
C GLN A 90 -8.43 4.07 18.73
N ASN A 91 -7.42 3.19 18.85
CA ASN A 91 -7.00 2.63 20.14
C ASN A 91 -5.55 2.99 20.53
N GLY A 92 -4.81 3.67 19.66
CA GLY A 92 -3.46 4.13 19.91
C GLY A 92 -2.40 3.03 19.92
N ARG A 93 -2.69 1.84 19.37
CA ARG A 93 -1.81 0.66 19.41
C ARG A 93 -1.27 0.31 18.04
N THR A 94 -0.05 -0.24 18.04
CA THR A 94 0.62 -0.76 16.86
C THR A 94 0.69 -2.28 16.90
N TYR A 95 0.44 -2.92 15.78
CA TYR A 95 0.43 -4.38 15.61
C TYR A 95 1.36 -4.80 14.46
N LYS A 96 1.85 -6.05 14.49
CA LYS A 96 2.43 -6.64 13.28
C LYS A 96 1.34 -6.75 12.22
N ALA A 97 1.68 -6.54 10.96
CA ALA A 97 0.68 -6.59 9.90
C ALA A 97 1.19 -7.20 8.60
N ASN A 98 0.23 -7.79 7.88
CA ASN A 98 0.37 -8.34 6.54
C ASN A 98 -0.59 -7.60 5.61
N VAL A 99 -0.10 -7.19 4.45
CA VAL A 99 -0.90 -6.58 3.39
C VAL A 99 -0.72 -7.43 2.14
N ARG A 100 -1.80 -7.82 1.49
CA ARG A 100 -1.73 -8.55 0.20
C ARG A 100 -2.74 -8.00 -0.79
N MET A 101 -2.35 -7.91 -2.05
CA MET A 101 -3.31 -7.73 -3.14
C MET A 101 -4.06 -9.04 -3.33
N VAL A 102 -5.39 -9.00 -3.25
CA VAL A 102 -6.26 -10.15 -3.55
C VAL A 102 -7.07 -9.94 -4.84
N GLY A 103 -6.77 -8.87 -5.55
CA GLY A 103 -7.32 -8.44 -6.84
C GLY A 103 -6.87 -7.01 -7.12
N ASP A 104 -7.04 -6.52 -8.35
CA ASP A 104 -6.50 -5.22 -8.80
C ASP A 104 -7.00 -4.02 -7.96
N ASN A 105 -8.20 -4.17 -7.39
CA ASN A 105 -8.90 -3.16 -6.61
C ASN A 105 -9.23 -3.65 -5.20
N THR A 106 -8.54 -4.67 -4.68
CA THR A 106 -8.77 -5.17 -3.33
C THR A 106 -7.49 -5.52 -2.60
N LEU A 107 -7.30 -4.87 -1.45
CA LEU A 107 -6.28 -5.22 -0.47
C LEU A 107 -6.90 -6.04 0.66
N ARG A 108 -6.22 -7.10 1.08
CA ARG A 108 -6.44 -7.71 2.39
C ARG A 108 -5.38 -7.17 3.33
N VAL A 109 -5.82 -6.53 4.41
CA VAL A 109 -4.97 -5.94 5.44
C VAL A 109 -5.24 -6.66 6.75
N GLU A 110 -4.22 -7.26 7.33
CA GLU A 110 -4.32 -8.09 8.54
C GLU A 110 -3.40 -7.55 9.62
N GLY A 111 -3.95 -7.28 10.80
CA GLY A 111 -3.21 -6.98 12.02
C GLY A 111 -3.17 -8.23 12.91
N CYS A 112 -1.99 -8.59 13.39
CA CYS A 112 -1.77 -9.79 14.20
C CYS A 112 -1.32 -9.43 15.62
N VAL A 113 -1.89 -10.11 16.61
CA VAL A 113 -1.52 -10.07 18.02
C VAL A 113 -0.79 -11.36 18.45
N MET A 114 -0.18 -11.36 19.63
CA MET A 114 0.59 -12.49 20.18
C MET A 114 1.64 -13.05 19.23
N GLY A 115 2.55 -12.21 18.74
CA GLY A 115 3.69 -12.65 17.92
C GLY A 115 3.36 -13.00 16.46
N GLY A 116 2.08 -13.04 16.07
CA GLY A 116 1.63 -13.41 14.73
C GLY A 116 0.55 -14.50 14.70
N VAL A 117 0.15 -15.05 15.85
CA VAL A 117 -0.74 -16.23 15.93
C VAL A 117 -2.21 -15.87 15.71
N PHE A 118 -2.66 -14.73 16.22
CA PHE A 118 -4.06 -14.30 16.07
C PHE A 118 -4.13 -13.07 15.18
N CYS A 119 -4.55 -13.26 13.93
CA CYS A 119 -4.69 -12.18 12.95
C CYS A 119 -6.17 -11.88 12.68
N GLY A 120 -6.54 -10.62 12.84
CA GLY A 120 -7.81 -10.07 12.34
C GLY A 120 -7.51 -9.19 11.14
N GLY A 121 -8.42 -9.13 10.16
CA GLY A 121 -8.16 -8.31 8.99
C GLY A 121 -9.38 -7.87 8.23
N GLN A 122 -9.16 -6.86 7.39
CA GLN A 122 -10.17 -6.17 6.61
C GLN A 122 -9.91 -6.30 5.11
N ARG A 123 -10.97 -6.19 4.32
CA ARG A 123 -10.86 -6.01 2.87
C ARG A 123 -11.02 -4.55 2.51
N TRP A 124 -9.92 -3.91 2.12
CA TRP A 124 -9.94 -2.54 1.65
C TRP A 124 -10.17 -2.50 0.14
N THR A 125 -10.94 -1.52 -0.31
CA THR A 125 -11.31 -1.36 -1.73
C THR A 125 -10.62 -0.13 -2.31
N ARG A 126 -10.14 -0.25 -3.55
CA ARG A 126 -9.52 0.89 -4.22
C ARG A 126 -10.56 1.97 -4.45
N VAL A 127 -10.20 3.22 -4.15
CA VAL A 127 -11.01 4.37 -4.56
C VAL A 127 -10.67 4.66 -6.01
N SER A 128 -11.59 4.31 -6.93
CA SER A 128 -11.50 4.74 -8.32
C SER A 128 -11.84 6.22 -8.40
N ASN A 129 -10.83 7.08 -8.28
CA ASN A 129 -10.99 8.44 -8.77
C ASN A 129 -11.09 8.32 -10.30
N GLY A 130 -12.31 8.35 -10.84
CA GLY A 130 -12.50 8.67 -12.25
C GLY A 130 -11.82 10.02 -12.49
N THR A 131 -10.97 10.07 -13.50
CA THR A 131 -10.12 11.21 -13.89
C THR A 131 -8.74 11.24 -13.20
N GLU A 132 -7.79 10.60 -13.90
CA GLU A 132 -6.51 11.17 -14.35
C GLU A 132 -5.67 11.96 -13.33
N SER A 133 -4.48 11.49 -13.02
CA SER A 133 -3.28 11.92 -13.75
C SER A 133 -3.16 13.46 -13.84
N GLY A 134 -2.85 14.11 -12.71
CA GLY A 134 -2.65 15.57 -12.70
C GLY A 134 -1.95 16.19 -11.49
N ALA A 135 -1.64 15.45 -10.43
CA ALA A 135 -0.92 15.97 -9.26
C ALA A 135 0.38 15.19 -9.00
N LYS A 136 1.29 15.18 -9.99
CA LYS A 136 2.69 14.78 -9.78
C LYS A 136 3.36 15.83 -8.87
N GLY A 137 3.36 15.61 -7.56
CA GLY A 137 4.19 16.38 -6.62
C GLY A 137 3.51 16.99 -5.38
N SER A 138 2.35 16.48 -4.93
CA SER A 138 1.77 16.98 -3.66
C SER A 138 1.24 15.87 -2.74
N ALA A 139 0.56 14.86 -3.27
CA ALA A 139 0.06 13.74 -2.47
C ALA A 139 1.16 12.73 -2.08
N LYS A 140 2.09 12.44 -3.00
CA LYS A 140 3.26 11.57 -2.77
C LYS A 140 4.18 12.14 -1.71
N ASP A 141 4.44 13.44 -1.80
CA ASP A 141 5.26 14.15 -0.82
C ASP A 141 4.56 14.21 0.54
N ALA A 142 3.23 14.34 0.57
CA ALA A 142 2.48 14.33 1.83
C ALA A 142 2.62 13.02 2.61
N VAL A 143 2.56 11.85 1.97
CA VAL A 143 2.77 10.57 2.68
C VAL A 143 4.21 10.49 3.20
N CYS A 144 5.19 10.64 2.32
CA CYS A 144 6.59 10.41 2.68
C CYS A 144 7.19 11.47 3.60
N SER A 145 6.71 12.73 3.54
CA SER A 145 7.08 13.77 4.51
C SER A 145 6.50 13.49 5.89
N ARG A 146 5.20 13.19 5.99
CA ARG A 146 4.51 12.88 7.25
C ARG A 146 5.18 11.76 8.03
N VAL A 147 5.62 10.71 7.34
CA VAL A 147 6.24 9.55 8.00
C VAL A 147 7.73 9.76 8.30
N SER A 148 8.37 10.74 7.68
CA SER A 148 9.77 11.09 7.98
C SER A 148 9.94 11.73 9.36
N GLU A 149 8.87 12.37 9.87
CA GLU A 149 8.83 13.05 11.17
C GLU A 149 8.44 12.10 12.32
N ALA A 150 7.92 10.91 12.03
CA ALA A 150 7.42 9.94 13.02
C ALA A 150 8.47 8.91 13.48
N ARG A 151 9.76 9.18 13.21
CA ARG A 151 10.90 8.32 13.57
C ARG A 151 11.34 8.50 15.02
#